data_AF-A0A524E4B0-F1
#
_entry.id   AF-A0A524E4B0-F1
#
_cell.length_a   1.000
_cell.length_b   1.000
_cell.length_c   1.000
_cell.angle_alpha   90.00
_cell.angle_beta   90.00
_cell.angle_gamma   90.00
#
_symmetry.space_group_name_H-M   'P 1'
#
loop_
_entity.id
_entity.type
_entity.pdbx_description
1 polymer ?
#
loop_
_entity_poly.entity_id
_entity_poly.type
_entity_poly.pdbx_seq_one_letter_code
_entity_poly.pdbx_strand_id
1 'polypeptide(L)'
;MKIMKMEFLDLLVKKKLGSWSLLSIILILSFLIGLYVPSFEFTMGILIASLSISLILIINYLLLKISSKRYPISMKKTTFSIWMMISVNSLFAFMIGITIPYMESDVRYNMALVMIPLSILLHLVLVDRFYFLMNSSVDNNSDSKEKFSKIKDSSMPVIEFEGKNYIFTLRSIIILAIGTPLLSYLIYLFFDNQMNYWLHEIVVKQTVYFLNVLFDMNARAEYVPSGKYHWRFVIPNRGQIYFETFCTGVQAICVFAGIIILIPHSLDKKTNEDIVWRKTKSLIISSLIFYVVNIIRMIIQIYLFYIGYAWEDIHYSISAASSFIAAIIILLLHKWIPEFIISIIYTGNLIGKKLKESRGIQNDDNIKDSV
;
A
#
# COMPACT_ATOMS: atom_id res chain seq x y z
N MET A 1 27.44 -30.98 0.10
CA MET A 1 26.23 -30.33 0.67
C MET A 1 26.11 -28.84 0.32
N LYS A 2 27.18 -28.03 0.41
CA LYS A 2 27.15 -26.58 0.11
C LYS A 2 26.88 -26.24 -1.38
N ILE A 3 27.44 -27.03 -2.30
CA ILE A 3 27.24 -26.88 -3.76
C ILE A 3 25.78 -27.18 -4.17
N MET A 4 25.19 -28.23 -3.59
CA MET A 4 23.79 -28.61 -3.83
C MET A 4 22.78 -27.57 -3.30
N LYS A 5 23.10 -26.85 -2.21
CA LYS A 5 22.28 -25.72 -1.73
C LYS A 5 22.32 -24.52 -2.70
N MET A 6 23.45 -24.26 -3.35
CA MET A 6 23.57 -23.15 -4.33
C MET A 6 22.74 -23.40 -5.59
N GLU A 7 22.83 -24.59 -6.19
CA GLU A 7 22.06 -24.91 -7.41
C GLU A 7 20.54 -24.86 -7.16
N PHE A 8 20.09 -25.27 -5.97
CA PHE A 8 18.69 -25.20 -5.58
C PHE A 8 18.19 -23.76 -5.43
N LEU A 9 19.01 -22.88 -4.83
CA LEU A 9 18.66 -21.47 -4.65
C LEU A 9 18.51 -20.76 -5.99
N ASP A 10 19.45 -20.99 -6.92
CA ASP A 10 19.42 -20.40 -8.27
C ASP A 10 18.20 -20.86 -9.07
N LEU A 11 17.83 -22.14 -8.97
CA LEU A 11 16.63 -22.67 -9.61
C LEU A 11 15.36 -22.01 -9.06
N LEU A 12 15.31 -21.74 -7.75
CA LEU A 12 14.16 -21.12 -7.10
C LEU A 12 14.02 -19.65 -7.50
N VAL A 13 15.13 -18.91 -7.54
CA VAL A 13 15.15 -17.51 -8.01
C VAL A 13 14.71 -17.41 -9.47
N LYS A 14 15.22 -18.29 -10.34
CA LYS A 14 14.81 -18.34 -11.76
C LYS A 14 13.31 -18.62 -11.92
N LYS A 15 12.77 -19.57 -11.16
CA LYS A 15 11.32 -19.86 -11.19
C LYS A 15 10.49 -18.68 -10.71
N LYS A 16 10.89 -18.06 -9.60
CA LYS A 16 10.22 -16.88 -9.05
C LYS A 16 10.16 -15.74 -10.08
N LEU A 17 11.30 -15.43 -10.70
CA LEU A 17 11.39 -14.40 -11.74
C LEU A 17 10.56 -14.77 -12.98
N GLY A 18 10.58 -16.03 -13.41
CA GLY A 18 9.77 -16.52 -14.53
C GLY A 18 8.27 -16.36 -14.28
N SER A 19 7.78 -16.82 -13.13
CA SER A 19 6.36 -16.68 -12.75
C SER A 19 5.95 -15.22 -12.62
N TRP A 20 6.80 -14.37 -12.02
CA TRP A 20 6.56 -12.93 -11.94
C TRP A 20 6.48 -12.27 -13.32
N SER A 21 7.40 -12.58 -14.22
CA SER A 21 7.41 -12.02 -15.58
C SER A 21 6.16 -12.41 -16.35
N LEU A 22 5.75 -13.68 -16.32
CA LEU A 22 4.54 -14.15 -17.01
C LEU A 22 3.26 -13.50 -16.47
N LEU A 23 3.12 -13.41 -15.15
CA LEU A 23 1.99 -12.73 -14.51
C LEU A 23 1.97 -11.23 -14.81
N SER A 24 3.14 -10.60 -14.93
CA SER A 24 3.25 -9.18 -15.31
C SER A 24 2.85 -8.95 -16.77
N ILE A 25 3.20 -9.86 -17.68
CA ILE A 25 2.74 -9.81 -19.08
C ILE A 25 1.22 -9.91 -19.14
N ILE A 26 0.61 -10.85 -18.39
CA ILE A 26 -0.85 -10.97 -18.33
C ILE A 26 -1.50 -9.70 -17.79
N LEU A 27 -0.89 -9.07 -16.78
CA LEU A 27 -1.38 -7.80 -16.24
C LEU A 27 -1.35 -6.68 -17.28
N ILE A 28 -0.27 -6.56 -18.05
CA ILE A 28 -0.15 -5.57 -19.12
C ILE A 28 -1.16 -5.85 -20.23
N LEU A 29 -1.32 -7.12 -20.63
CA LEU A 29 -2.35 -7.52 -21.59
C LEU A 29 -3.76 -7.20 -21.09
N SER A 30 -4.04 -7.44 -19.81
CA SER A 30 -5.30 -7.09 -19.15
C SER A 30 -5.60 -5.59 -19.29
N PHE A 31 -4.61 -4.74 -19.01
CA PHE A 31 -4.72 -3.29 -19.21
C PHE A 31 -4.99 -2.92 -20.68
N LEU A 32 -4.23 -3.47 -21.63
CA LEU A 32 -4.38 -3.17 -23.05
C LEU A 32 -5.74 -3.60 -23.60
N ILE A 33 -6.23 -4.78 -23.20
CA ILE A 33 -7.58 -5.24 -23.56
C ILE A 33 -8.62 -4.27 -22.99
N GLY A 34 -8.51 -3.90 -21.70
CA GLY A 34 -9.40 -2.93 -21.09
C GLY A 34 -9.43 -1.59 -21.82
N LEU A 35 -8.27 -1.11 -22.27
CA LEU A 35 -8.14 0.14 -23.05
C LEU A 35 -8.82 0.06 -24.42
N TYR A 36 -8.81 -1.11 -25.06
CA TYR A 36 -9.43 -1.32 -26.38
C TYR A 36 -10.94 -1.61 -26.32
N VAL A 37 -11.46 -2.15 -25.21
CA VAL A 37 -12.88 -2.51 -25.06
C VAL A 37 -13.86 -1.37 -25.44
N PRO A 38 -13.64 -0.10 -25.02
CA PRO A 38 -14.51 1.02 -25.40
C PRO A 38 -14.53 1.36 -26.90
N SER A 39 -13.62 0.79 -27.71
CA SER A 39 -13.60 1.01 -29.17
C SER A 39 -14.61 0.15 -29.94
N PHE A 40 -15.25 -0.81 -29.26
CA PHE A 40 -16.29 -1.67 -29.84
C PHE A 40 -17.68 -1.13 -29.53
N GLU A 41 -18.69 -1.56 -30.30
CA GLU A 41 -20.09 -1.33 -29.94
C GLU A 41 -20.41 -1.86 -28.54
N PHE A 42 -21.30 -1.19 -27.81
CA PHE A 42 -21.54 -1.44 -26.39
C PHE A 42 -21.80 -2.92 -26.04
N THR A 43 -22.66 -3.60 -26.81
CA THR A 43 -22.99 -5.03 -26.60
C THR A 43 -21.78 -5.94 -26.84
N MET A 44 -21.02 -5.68 -27.91
CA MET A 44 -19.80 -6.42 -28.24
C MET A 44 -18.69 -6.15 -27.23
N GLY A 45 -18.53 -4.91 -26.77
CA GLY A 45 -17.58 -4.51 -25.73
C GLY A 45 -17.81 -5.26 -24.43
N ILE A 46 -19.07 -5.39 -23.97
CA ILE A 46 -19.42 -6.18 -22.77
C ILE A 46 -19.05 -7.65 -22.95
N LEU A 47 -19.40 -8.24 -24.12
CA LEU A 47 -19.08 -9.64 -24.41
C LEU A 47 -17.57 -9.87 -24.38
N ILE A 48 -16.80 -9.06 -25.10
CA ILE A 48 -15.33 -9.13 -25.14
C ILE A 48 -14.73 -8.96 -23.74
N ALA A 49 -15.22 -7.99 -22.96
CA ALA A 49 -14.77 -7.77 -21.59
C ALA A 49 -15.01 -9.01 -20.70
N SER A 50 -16.21 -9.58 -20.75
CA SER A 50 -16.57 -10.74 -19.92
C SER A 50 -15.74 -11.99 -20.25
N LEU A 51 -15.50 -12.25 -21.54
CA LEU A 51 -14.67 -13.36 -22.03
C LEU A 51 -13.20 -13.15 -21.64
N SER A 52 -12.70 -11.93 -21.83
CA SER A 52 -11.30 -11.59 -21.53
C SER A 52 -11.00 -11.70 -20.04
N ILE A 53 -11.88 -11.17 -19.18
CA ILE A 53 -11.77 -11.31 -17.73
C ILE A 53 -11.74 -12.79 -17.35
N SER A 54 -12.69 -13.59 -17.84
CA SER A 54 -12.77 -15.03 -17.53
C SER A 54 -11.49 -15.75 -17.93
N LEU A 55 -10.96 -15.46 -19.13
CA LEU A 55 -9.72 -16.02 -19.62
C LEU A 55 -8.51 -15.64 -18.75
N ILE A 56 -8.39 -14.37 -18.36
CA ILE A 56 -7.32 -13.87 -17.48
C ILE A 56 -7.33 -14.60 -16.13
N LEU A 57 -8.51 -14.76 -15.53
CA LEU A 57 -8.67 -15.47 -14.25
C LEU A 57 -8.22 -16.94 -14.36
N ILE A 58 -8.60 -17.63 -15.44
CA ILE A 58 -8.22 -19.02 -15.71
C ILE A 58 -6.71 -19.14 -15.92
N ILE A 59 -6.11 -18.27 -16.74
CA ILE A 59 -4.66 -18.31 -17.02
C ILE A 59 -3.86 -18.06 -15.73
N ASN A 60 -4.24 -17.06 -14.94
CA ASN A 60 -3.60 -16.78 -13.64
C ASN A 60 -3.64 -18.00 -12.71
N TYR A 61 -4.78 -18.70 -12.65
CA TYR A 61 -4.91 -19.93 -11.87
C TYR A 61 -3.98 -21.04 -12.39
N LEU A 62 -3.96 -21.26 -13.70
CA LEU A 62 -3.14 -22.29 -14.32
C LEU A 62 -1.64 -22.06 -14.08
N LEU A 63 -1.17 -20.81 -14.19
CA LEU A 63 0.24 -20.47 -13.93
C LEU A 63 0.66 -20.76 -12.49
N LEU A 64 -0.19 -20.41 -11.52
CA LEU A 64 0.07 -20.72 -10.11
C LEU A 64 0.03 -22.22 -9.86
N LYS A 65 -0.93 -22.94 -10.46
CA LYS A 65 -1.04 -24.40 -10.34
C LYS A 65 0.16 -25.14 -10.93
N ILE A 66 0.67 -24.68 -12.07
CA ILE A 66 1.91 -25.23 -12.67
C ILE A 66 3.10 -24.97 -11.73
N SER A 67 3.17 -23.77 -11.15
CA SER A 67 4.21 -23.41 -10.18
C SER A 67 4.12 -24.22 -8.88
N SER A 68 2.91 -24.64 -8.48
CA SER A 68 2.66 -25.40 -7.26
C SER A 68 2.74 -26.92 -7.41
N LYS A 69 2.94 -27.47 -8.62
CA LYS A 69 2.79 -28.91 -8.93
C LYS A 69 3.70 -29.85 -8.10
N ARG A 70 4.76 -29.33 -7.48
CA ARG A 70 5.70 -30.11 -6.64
C ARG A 70 5.33 -30.19 -5.16
N TYR A 71 4.24 -29.58 -4.73
CA TYR A 71 3.96 -29.38 -3.31
C TYR A 71 2.64 -30.04 -2.86
N PRO A 72 2.52 -30.43 -1.57
CA PRO A 72 1.42 -31.25 -1.08
C PRO A 72 0.04 -30.55 -1.11
N ILE A 73 -1.01 -31.38 -1.09
CA ILE A 73 -2.43 -31.03 -1.22
C ILE A 73 -2.93 -30.04 -0.14
N SER A 74 -2.28 -30.01 1.04
CA SER A 74 -2.61 -29.08 2.14
C SER A 74 -2.44 -27.59 1.75
N MET A 75 -1.75 -27.31 0.64
CA MET A 75 -1.48 -25.94 0.14
C MET A 75 -2.55 -25.39 -0.82
N LYS A 76 -3.69 -26.07 -0.98
CA LYS A 76 -4.79 -25.60 -1.84
C LYS A 76 -5.38 -24.26 -1.38
N LYS A 77 -5.58 -24.07 -0.06
CA LYS A 77 -6.18 -22.84 0.50
C LYS A 77 -5.27 -21.61 0.33
N THR A 78 -3.97 -21.77 0.55
CA THR A 78 -2.98 -20.69 0.38
C THR A 78 -2.79 -20.32 -1.08
N THR A 79 -2.68 -21.32 -1.97
CA THR A 79 -2.62 -21.09 -3.42
C THR A 79 -3.85 -20.36 -3.94
N PHE A 80 -5.04 -20.74 -3.47
CA PHE A 80 -6.29 -20.07 -3.83
C PHE A 80 -6.33 -18.61 -3.36
N SER A 81 -5.91 -18.33 -2.12
CA SER A 81 -5.85 -16.95 -1.59
C SER A 81 -4.94 -16.05 -2.43
N ILE A 82 -3.76 -16.55 -2.81
CA ILE A 82 -2.81 -15.81 -3.64
C ILE A 82 -3.34 -15.62 -5.06
N TRP A 83 -3.98 -16.65 -5.62
CA TRP A 83 -4.65 -16.55 -6.91
C TRP A 83 -5.72 -15.46 -6.90
N MET A 84 -6.55 -15.37 -5.85
CA MET A 84 -7.54 -14.31 -5.71
C MET A 84 -6.88 -12.93 -5.69
N MET A 85 -5.78 -12.74 -4.96
CA MET A 85 -5.07 -11.45 -4.91
C MET A 85 -4.47 -11.05 -6.27
N ILE A 86 -3.83 -11.98 -6.97
CA ILE A 86 -3.28 -11.75 -8.32
C ILE A 86 -4.40 -11.44 -9.32
N SER A 87 -5.51 -12.14 -9.20
CA SER A 87 -6.71 -11.95 -10.03
C SER A 87 -7.32 -10.56 -9.81
N VAL A 88 -7.49 -10.14 -8.55
CA VAL A 88 -7.98 -8.79 -8.21
C VAL A 88 -7.05 -7.71 -8.76
N ASN A 89 -5.73 -7.88 -8.68
CA ASN A 89 -4.79 -6.92 -9.25
C ASN A 89 -4.82 -6.89 -10.79
N SER A 90 -5.04 -8.03 -11.44
CA SER A 90 -5.20 -8.09 -12.91
C SER A 90 -6.51 -7.44 -13.36
N LEU A 91 -7.60 -7.64 -12.61
CA LEU A 91 -8.87 -6.94 -12.81
C LEU A 91 -8.72 -5.44 -12.60
N PHE A 92 -7.94 -5.04 -11.61
CA PHE A 92 -7.65 -3.62 -11.37
C PHE A 92 -6.95 -2.99 -12.58
N ALA A 93 -5.94 -3.66 -13.16
CA ALA A 93 -5.30 -3.21 -14.40
C ALA A 93 -6.27 -3.12 -15.59
N PHE A 94 -7.19 -4.07 -15.72
CA PHE A 94 -8.26 -4.03 -16.71
C PHE A 94 -9.15 -2.79 -16.54
N MET A 95 -9.58 -2.52 -15.30
CA MET A 95 -10.43 -1.38 -14.98
C MET A 95 -9.74 -0.04 -15.24
N ILE A 96 -8.43 0.06 -15.01
CA ILE A 96 -7.64 1.24 -15.40
C ILE A 96 -7.74 1.46 -16.91
N GLY A 97 -7.54 0.40 -17.70
CA GLY A 97 -7.66 0.45 -19.16
C GLY A 97 -9.04 0.95 -19.61
N ILE A 98 -10.11 0.36 -19.07
CA ILE A 98 -11.50 0.75 -19.38
C ILE A 98 -11.78 2.21 -19.03
N THR A 99 -11.22 2.71 -17.92
CA THR A 99 -11.57 4.04 -17.40
C THR A 99 -10.99 5.16 -18.25
N ILE A 100 -9.75 5.00 -18.76
CA ILE A 100 -9.00 6.08 -19.42
C ILE A 100 -9.77 6.74 -20.59
N PRO A 101 -10.42 6.02 -21.51
CA PRO A 101 -11.17 6.64 -22.61
C PRO A 101 -12.31 7.56 -22.15
N TYR A 102 -12.86 7.33 -20.96
CA TYR A 102 -13.94 8.13 -20.37
C TYR A 102 -13.45 9.28 -19.49
N MET A 103 -12.14 9.43 -19.33
CA MET A 103 -11.57 10.52 -18.56
C MET A 103 -11.48 11.80 -19.41
N GLU A 104 -11.84 12.92 -18.79
CA GLU A 104 -11.84 14.27 -19.38
C GLU A 104 -10.50 14.98 -19.19
N SER A 105 -9.71 14.59 -18.19
CA SER A 105 -8.40 15.19 -17.93
C SER A 105 -7.41 14.99 -19.09
N ASP A 106 -6.71 16.06 -19.48
CA ASP A 106 -5.70 16.02 -20.55
C ASP A 106 -4.54 15.06 -20.23
N VAL A 107 -4.30 14.81 -18.94
CA VAL A 107 -3.23 13.94 -18.42
C VAL A 107 -3.72 12.53 -18.08
N ARG A 108 -4.89 12.11 -18.57
CA ARG A 108 -5.51 10.81 -18.27
C ARG A 108 -4.60 9.58 -18.44
N TYR A 109 -3.71 9.58 -19.44
CA TYR A 109 -2.79 8.46 -19.67
C TYR A 109 -1.71 8.32 -18.59
N ASN A 110 -1.41 9.39 -17.84
CA ASN A 110 -0.48 9.32 -16.73
C ASN A 110 -0.99 8.40 -15.61
N MET A 111 -2.31 8.20 -15.50
CA MET A 111 -2.88 7.20 -14.60
C MET A 111 -2.27 5.82 -14.86
N ALA A 112 -2.21 5.36 -16.12
CA ALA A 112 -1.60 4.08 -16.46
C ALA A 112 -0.09 4.07 -16.20
N LEU A 113 0.59 5.17 -16.52
CA LEU A 113 2.04 5.32 -16.31
C LEU A 113 2.42 5.13 -14.85
N VAL A 114 1.58 5.56 -13.91
CA VAL A 114 1.81 5.42 -12.47
C VAL A 114 1.30 4.08 -11.94
N MET A 115 0.07 3.72 -12.27
CA MET A 115 -0.62 2.59 -11.63
C MET A 115 -0.14 1.22 -12.15
N ILE A 116 0.20 1.10 -13.43
CA ILE A 116 0.65 -0.18 -13.99
C ILE A 116 2.00 -0.64 -13.39
N PRO A 117 3.03 0.22 -13.28
CA PRO A 117 4.26 -0.16 -12.57
C PRO A 117 4.03 -0.57 -11.11
N LEU A 118 3.15 0.14 -10.39
CA LEU A 118 2.79 -0.23 -9.02
C LEU A 118 2.10 -1.60 -8.96
N SER A 119 1.21 -1.89 -9.90
CA SER A 119 0.57 -3.20 -10.02
C SER A 119 1.57 -4.33 -10.38
N ILE A 120 2.60 -4.05 -11.18
CA ILE A 120 3.69 -5.00 -11.46
C ILE A 120 4.54 -5.27 -10.21
N LEU A 121 4.84 -4.23 -9.43
CA LEU A 121 5.53 -4.38 -8.14
C LEU A 121 4.68 -5.19 -7.15
N LEU A 122 3.37 -4.98 -7.12
CA LEU A 122 2.47 -5.79 -6.30
C LEU A 122 2.49 -7.27 -6.71
N HIS A 123 2.52 -7.57 -8.02
CA HIS A 123 2.74 -8.95 -8.50
C HIS A 123 4.05 -9.54 -7.98
N LEU A 124 5.15 -8.77 -7.97
CA LEU A 124 6.41 -9.24 -7.41
C LEU A 124 6.29 -9.64 -5.94
N VAL A 125 5.62 -8.80 -5.13
CA VAL A 125 5.38 -9.07 -3.71
C VAL A 125 4.48 -10.30 -3.52
N LEU A 126 3.42 -10.45 -4.31
CA LEU A 126 2.51 -11.59 -4.22
C LEU A 126 3.19 -12.91 -4.63
N VAL A 127 4.05 -12.88 -5.65
CA VAL A 127 4.85 -14.03 -6.06
C VAL A 127 5.90 -14.36 -5.01
N ASP A 128 6.57 -13.37 -4.43
CA ASP A 128 7.49 -13.60 -3.30
C ASP A 128 6.77 -14.26 -2.12
N ARG A 129 5.60 -13.75 -1.75
CA ARG A 129 4.74 -14.32 -0.72
C ARG A 129 4.34 -15.76 -1.03
N PHE A 130 4.03 -16.06 -2.29
CA PHE A 130 3.73 -17.42 -2.74
C PHE A 130 4.88 -18.37 -2.45
N TYR A 131 6.07 -18.07 -2.95
CA TYR A 131 7.25 -18.93 -2.73
C TYR A 131 7.66 -19.01 -1.26
N PHE A 132 7.51 -17.93 -0.50
CA PHE A 132 7.74 -17.93 0.95
C PHE A 132 6.83 -18.96 1.66
N LEU A 133 5.52 -18.94 1.37
CA LEU A 133 4.58 -19.90 1.95
C LEU A 133 4.89 -21.34 1.52
N MET A 134 5.30 -21.55 0.26
CA MET A 134 5.69 -22.88 -0.22
C MET A 134 6.90 -23.43 0.54
N ASN A 135 7.94 -22.60 0.76
CA ASN A 135 9.18 -23.03 1.39
C ASN A 135 9.04 -23.20 2.92
N SER A 136 8.24 -22.36 3.57
CA SER A 136 8.00 -22.42 5.03
C SER A 136 7.34 -23.74 5.47
N SER A 137 6.71 -24.47 4.54
CA SER A 137 6.13 -25.80 4.81
C SER A 137 7.16 -26.93 4.80
N VAL A 138 8.39 -26.68 4.33
CA VAL A 138 9.43 -27.70 4.11
C VAL A 138 10.58 -27.57 5.13
N ASP A 139 10.97 -26.35 5.53
CA ASP A 139 12.09 -26.12 6.44
C ASP A 139 11.63 -25.81 7.86
N ASN A 140 11.54 -26.86 8.68
CA ASN A 140 11.29 -26.75 10.11
C ASN A 140 12.54 -26.97 10.99
N ASN A 141 13.77 -26.96 10.46
CA ASN A 141 14.93 -27.25 11.30
C ASN A 141 16.26 -26.56 10.95
N SER A 142 16.90 -26.06 12.01
CA SER A 142 18.35 -25.96 12.28
C SER A 142 19.18 -24.69 11.93
N ASP A 143 18.88 -23.89 10.90
CA ASP A 143 19.82 -22.81 10.49
C ASP A 143 19.66 -21.44 11.23
N SER A 144 18.66 -21.27 12.11
CA SER A 144 18.40 -19.98 12.79
C SER A 144 19.18 -19.75 14.08
N LYS A 145 19.62 -20.83 14.77
CA LYS A 145 20.30 -20.73 16.08
C LYS A 145 21.73 -20.19 15.98
N GLU A 146 22.44 -20.46 14.87
CA GLU A 146 23.87 -20.16 14.74
C GLU A 146 24.17 -18.69 14.38
N LYS A 147 23.22 -17.98 13.77
CA LYS A 147 23.34 -16.53 13.50
C LYS A 147 22.93 -15.66 14.69
N PHE A 148 22.02 -16.16 15.52
CA PHE A 148 21.50 -15.43 16.68
C PHE A 148 22.53 -15.36 17.81
N SER A 149 23.36 -16.40 17.99
CA SER A 149 24.47 -16.40 18.96
C SER A 149 25.49 -15.30 18.68
N LYS A 150 25.88 -15.09 17.41
CA LYS A 150 26.80 -14.01 17.01
C LYS A 150 26.25 -12.59 17.21
N ILE A 151 24.93 -12.40 17.18
CA ILE A 151 24.31 -11.08 17.41
C ILE A 151 24.20 -10.80 18.91
N LYS A 152 24.04 -11.82 19.75
CA LYS A 152 23.99 -11.70 21.21
C LYS A 152 25.30 -11.19 21.82
N ASP A 153 26.43 -11.37 21.11
CA ASP A 153 27.74 -10.80 21.48
C ASP A 153 27.89 -9.31 21.12
N SER A 154 26.91 -8.71 20.43
CA SER A 154 26.93 -7.27 20.11
C SER A 154 26.26 -6.45 21.20
N SER A 155 26.81 -5.28 21.54
CA SER A 155 26.33 -4.33 22.55
C SER A 155 24.98 -3.66 22.23
N MET A 156 24.27 -4.15 21.21
CA MET A 156 22.99 -3.63 20.76
C MET A 156 21.87 -4.06 21.71
N PRO A 157 20.94 -3.17 22.11
CA PRO A 157 19.79 -3.59 22.89
C PRO A 157 18.95 -4.59 22.11
N VAL A 158 18.31 -5.51 22.82
CA VAL A 158 17.36 -6.49 22.28
C VAL A 158 16.04 -6.26 23.00
N ILE A 159 14.97 -6.07 22.24
CA ILE A 159 13.61 -5.95 22.79
C ILE A 159 12.83 -7.21 22.43
N GLU A 160 12.30 -7.91 23.42
CA GLU A 160 11.40 -9.03 23.21
C GLU A 160 9.95 -8.54 23.21
N PHE A 161 9.17 -8.95 22.21
CA PHE A 161 7.74 -8.66 22.13
C PHE A 161 7.02 -9.83 21.43
N GLU A 162 5.97 -10.37 22.05
CA GLU A 162 5.22 -11.55 21.58
C GLU A 162 6.13 -12.76 21.23
N GLY A 163 7.16 -13.01 22.04
CA GLY A 163 8.12 -14.11 21.83
C GLY A 163 9.02 -13.94 20.59
N LYS A 164 9.12 -12.71 20.07
CA LYS A 164 10.01 -12.33 18.98
C LYS A 164 11.03 -11.30 19.45
N ASN A 165 12.24 -11.40 18.91
CA ASN A 165 13.34 -10.51 19.25
C ASN A 165 13.51 -9.43 18.19
N TYR A 166 13.45 -8.18 18.62
CA TYR A 166 13.60 -7.01 17.77
C TYR A 166 14.96 -6.37 18.02
N ILE A 167 15.75 -6.30 16.95
CA ILE A 167 17.10 -5.74 16.97
C ILE A 167 17.21 -4.84 15.74
N PHE A 168 17.52 -3.57 15.93
CA PHE A 168 17.58 -2.60 14.84
C PHE A 168 18.97 -1.99 14.71
N THR A 169 19.31 -1.57 13.49
CA THR A 169 20.51 -0.76 13.29
C THR A 169 20.20 0.71 13.57
N LEU A 170 21.15 1.45 14.15
CA LEU A 170 21.00 2.89 14.32
C LEU A 170 20.75 3.61 12.98
N ARG A 171 21.39 3.14 11.91
CA ARG A 171 21.19 3.67 10.55
C ARG A 171 19.73 3.58 10.12
N SER A 172 19.07 2.45 10.36
CA SER A 172 17.65 2.28 10.00
C SER A 172 16.72 3.18 10.83
N ILE A 173 17.09 3.50 12.08
CA ILE A 173 16.34 4.45 12.93
C ILE A 173 16.50 5.87 12.42
N ILE A 174 17.73 6.29 12.06
CA ILE A 174 17.99 7.60 11.47
C ILE A 174 17.25 7.76 10.13
N ILE A 175 17.26 6.70 9.31
CA ILE A 175 16.50 6.68 8.04
C ILE A 175 15.00 6.83 8.30
N LEU A 176 14.43 6.21 9.33
CA LEU A 176 13.04 6.43 9.70
C LEU A 176 12.80 7.90 10.07
N ALA A 177 13.61 8.47 10.97
CA ALA A 177 13.39 9.82 11.49
C ALA A 177 13.51 10.93 10.41
N ILE A 178 14.54 10.86 9.56
CA ILE A 178 14.83 11.89 8.54
C ILE A 178 14.18 11.53 7.20
N GLY A 179 14.25 10.26 6.84
CA GLY A 179 13.75 9.78 5.56
C GLY A 179 12.23 9.83 5.48
N THR A 180 11.49 9.65 6.58
CA THR A 180 10.03 9.71 6.53
C THR A 180 9.52 11.09 6.12
N PRO A 181 9.87 12.21 6.79
CA PRO A 181 9.45 13.54 6.34
C PRO A 181 9.86 13.84 4.90
N LEU A 182 11.09 13.47 4.51
CA LEU A 182 11.61 13.70 3.17
C LEU A 182 10.82 12.90 2.12
N LEU A 183 10.63 11.60 2.34
CA LEU A 183 9.92 10.73 1.41
C LEU A 183 8.44 11.12 1.32
N SER A 184 7.79 11.42 2.44
CA SER A 184 6.41 11.89 2.45
C SER A 184 6.25 13.19 1.68
N TYR A 185 7.18 14.14 1.82
CA TYR A 185 7.18 15.39 1.06
C TYR A 185 7.39 15.15 -0.44
N LEU A 186 8.32 14.27 -0.81
CA LEU A 186 8.56 13.91 -2.22
C LEU A 186 7.35 13.23 -2.87
N ILE A 187 6.67 12.32 -2.16
CA ILE A 187 5.44 11.68 -2.65
C ILE A 187 4.32 12.73 -2.77
N TYR A 188 4.22 13.66 -1.82
CA TYR A 188 3.25 14.76 -1.91
C TYR A 188 3.50 15.64 -3.14
N LEU A 189 4.73 16.10 -3.36
CA LEU A 189 5.10 16.88 -4.55
C LEU A 189 4.81 16.13 -5.85
N PHE A 190 5.01 14.82 -5.85
CA PHE A 190 4.63 13.98 -6.97
C PHE A 190 3.13 14.09 -7.26
N PHE A 191 2.25 13.93 -6.26
CA PHE A 191 0.80 14.02 -6.47
C PHE A 191 0.26 15.44 -6.70
N ASP A 192 0.95 16.47 -6.21
CA ASP A 192 0.60 17.87 -6.44
C ASP A 192 0.95 18.36 -7.86
N ASN A 193 1.78 17.59 -8.59
CA ASN A 193 2.10 17.86 -9.98
C ASN A 193 0.85 17.69 -10.87
N GLN A 194 0.66 18.63 -11.81
CA GLN A 194 -0.42 18.61 -12.81
C GLN A 194 -0.52 17.28 -13.56
N MET A 195 0.60 16.59 -13.80
CA MET A 195 0.63 15.27 -14.41
C MET A 195 -0.23 14.23 -13.67
N ASN A 196 -0.51 14.44 -12.39
CA ASN A 196 -1.29 13.55 -11.53
C ASN A 196 -2.72 14.03 -11.25
N TYR A 197 -3.21 15.05 -11.94
CA TYR A 197 -4.57 15.56 -11.78
C TYR A 197 -5.66 14.61 -12.32
N TRP A 198 -5.28 13.49 -12.93
CA TRP A 198 -6.17 12.35 -13.15
C TRP A 198 -6.77 11.83 -11.83
N LEU A 199 -6.05 11.94 -10.70
CA LEU A 199 -6.57 11.55 -9.39
C LEU A 199 -7.68 12.50 -8.92
N HIS A 200 -7.56 13.79 -9.23
CA HIS A 200 -8.59 14.78 -8.89
C HIS A 200 -9.91 14.45 -9.58
N GLU A 201 -9.84 14.11 -10.86
CA GLU A 201 -11.02 13.68 -11.63
C GLU A 201 -11.76 12.53 -10.96
N ILE A 202 -11.03 11.47 -10.59
CA ILE A 202 -11.62 10.28 -9.96
C ILE A 202 -12.32 10.65 -8.66
N VAL A 203 -11.65 11.42 -7.79
CA VAL A 203 -12.19 11.81 -6.49
C VAL A 203 -13.43 12.69 -6.68
N VAL A 204 -13.36 13.73 -7.51
CA VAL A 204 -14.45 14.68 -7.74
C VAL A 204 -15.67 13.98 -8.34
N LYS A 205 -15.49 13.15 -9.38
CA LYS A 205 -16.60 12.42 -10.01
C LYS A 205 -17.25 11.43 -9.04
N GLN A 206 -16.47 10.73 -8.22
CA GLN A 206 -17.03 9.83 -7.20
C GLN A 206 -17.81 10.59 -6.12
N THR A 207 -17.27 11.71 -5.62
CA THR A 207 -17.98 12.53 -4.64
C THR A 207 -19.31 13.05 -5.20
N VAL A 208 -19.31 13.57 -6.43
CA VAL A 208 -20.53 14.05 -7.10
C VAL A 208 -21.55 12.93 -7.29
N TYR A 209 -21.10 11.75 -7.72
CA TYR A 209 -21.96 10.57 -7.84
C TYR A 209 -22.66 10.27 -6.52
N PHE A 210 -21.92 10.18 -5.41
CA PHE A 210 -22.52 9.89 -4.11
C PHE A 210 -23.42 11.02 -3.59
N LEU A 211 -23.08 12.28 -3.82
CA LEU A 211 -23.94 13.42 -3.45
C LEU A 211 -25.30 13.34 -4.14
N ASN A 212 -25.31 13.00 -5.43
CA ASN A 212 -26.54 12.88 -6.20
C ASN A 212 -27.35 11.65 -5.78
N VAL A 213 -26.69 10.51 -5.54
CA VAL A 213 -27.37 9.28 -5.07
C VAL A 213 -27.96 9.43 -3.67
N LEU A 214 -27.24 10.07 -2.74
CA LEU A 214 -27.65 10.14 -1.33
C LEU A 214 -28.58 11.31 -1.02
N PHE A 215 -28.46 12.44 -1.74
CA PHE A 215 -29.13 13.68 -1.37
C PHE A 215 -29.88 14.37 -2.52
N ASP A 216 -29.89 13.78 -3.73
CA ASP A 216 -30.54 14.34 -4.92
C ASP A 216 -30.14 15.80 -5.21
N MET A 217 -28.85 16.11 -4.99
CA MET A 217 -28.36 17.48 -5.03
C MET A 217 -28.19 18.05 -6.43
N ASN A 218 -28.29 17.25 -7.50
CA ASN A 218 -27.94 17.66 -8.86
C ASN A 218 -26.57 18.37 -8.95
N ALA A 219 -25.62 17.97 -8.10
CA ALA A 219 -24.25 18.44 -8.14
C ALA A 219 -23.55 17.96 -9.42
N ARG A 220 -22.61 18.76 -9.94
CA ARG A 220 -21.83 18.42 -11.14
C ARG A 220 -20.34 18.55 -10.90
N ALA A 221 -19.58 17.68 -11.55
CA ALA A 221 -18.14 17.78 -11.69
C ALA A 221 -17.84 18.52 -13.00
N GLU A 222 -16.99 19.54 -12.96
CA GLU A 222 -16.59 20.29 -14.16
C GLU A 222 -15.07 20.36 -14.28
N TYR A 223 -14.56 20.00 -15.46
CA TYR A 223 -13.17 20.14 -15.84
C TYR A 223 -12.89 21.55 -16.37
N VAL A 224 -11.90 22.22 -15.78
CA VAL A 224 -11.49 23.59 -16.13
C VAL A 224 -9.98 23.57 -16.42
N PRO A 225 -9.54 23.32 -17.67
CA PRO A 225 -8.12 23.13 -17.99
C PRO A 225 -7.26 24.40 -17.82
N SER A 226 -7.88 25.55 -17.54
CA SER A 226 -7.21 26.83 -17.36
C SER A 226 -7.26 27.27 -15.89
N GLY A 227 -6.11 27.67 -15.34
CA GLY A 227 -5.98 28.15 -13.97
C GLY A 227 -5.24 27.18 -13.06
N LYS A 228 -5.23 27.47 -11.75
CA LYS A 228 -4.49 26.70 -10.75
C LYS A 228 -5.14 25.35 -10.43
N TYR A 229 -6.47 25.28 -10.47
CA TYR A 229 -7.24 24.09 -10.10
C TYR A 229 -8.08 23.62 -11.28
N HIS A 230 -7.82 22.40 -11.75
CA HIS A 230 -8.42 21.90 -12.99
C HIS A 230 -9.80 21.26 -12.81
N TRP A 231 -10.25 21.10 -11.56
CA TRP A 231 -11.53 20.48 -11.26
C TRP A 231 -12.29 21.34 -10.26
N ARG A 232 -13.61 21.42 -10.41
CA ARG A 232 -14.50 22.09 -9.46
C ARG A 232 -15.82 21.35 -9.28
N PHE A 233 -16.40 21.50 -8.11
CA PHE A 233 -17.80 21.16 -7.86
C PHE A 233 -18.68 22.33 -8.27
N VAL A 234 -19.75 22.03 -9.00
CA VAL A 234 -20.83 22.99 -9.29
C VAL A 234 -22.05 22.55 -8.49
N ILE A 235 -22.41 23.33 -7.48
CA ILE A 235 -23.52 23.06 -6.57
C ILE A 235 -24.68 23.99 -6.95
N PRO A 236 -25.89 23.46 -7.22
CA PRO A 236 -27.00 24.32 -7.60
C PRO A 236 -27.34 25.30 -6.49
N ASN A 237 -27.73 26.51 -6.88
CA ASN A 237 -28.18 27.59 -5.98
C ASN A 237 -27.16 28.07 -4.93
N ARG A 238 -25.87 27.69 -5.04
CA ARG A 238 -24.80 28.13 -4.12
C ARG A 238 -23.62 28.73 -4.85
N GLY A 239 -23.03 28.00 -5.79
CA GLY A 239 -21.81 28.42 -6.47
C GLY A 239 -20.85 27.27 -6.74
N GLN A 240 -19.59 27.62 -6.97
CA GLN A 240 -18.54 26.70 -7.37
C GLN A 240 -17.50 26.55 -6.27
N ILE A 241 -17.01 25.33 -6.06
CA ILE A 241 -15.92 25.03 -5.12
C ILE A 241 -14.78 24.39 -5.90
N TYR A 242 -13.63 25.06 -5.94
CA TYR A 242 -12.45 24.52 -6.61
C TYR A 242 -11.86 23.34 -5.82
N PHE A 243 -11.43 22.30 -6.54
CA PHE A 243 -10.87 21.09 -5.96
C PHE A 243 -9.35 21.17 -5.93
N GLU A 244 -8.78 21.07 -4.74
CA GLU A 244 -7.34 21.12 -4.51
C GLU A 244 -6.78 19.72 -4.25
N THR A 245 -5.46 19.55 -4.38
CA THR A 245 -4.80 18.28 -4.05
C THR A 245 -5.01 17.87 -2.60
N PHE A 246 -5.10 18.83 -1.67
CA PHE A 246 -5.48 18.59 -0.27
C PHE A 246 -6.83 17.87 -0.14
N CYS A 247 -7.77 18.13 -1.05
CA CYS A 247 -9.11 17.52 -1.05
C CYS A 247 -9.09 16.05 -1.46
N THR A 248 -7.98 15.51 -2.00
CA THR A 248 -7.86 14.06 -2.30
C THR A 248 -7.56 13.22 -1.06
N GLY A 249 -7.15 13.83 0.05
CA GLY A 249 -6.63 13.13 1.23
C GLY A 249 -5.21 12.58 1.06
N VAL A 250 -4.53 12.90 -0.05
CA VAL A 250 -3.22 12.34 -0.37
C VAL A 250 -2.14 12.68 0.65
N GLN A 251 -2.23 13.80 1.37
CA GLN A 251 -1.26 14.14 2.42
C GLN A 251 -1.16 13.10 3.52
N ALA A 252 -2.29 12.66 4.05
CA ALA A 252 -2.30 11.65 5.09
C ALA A 252 -1.72 10.34 4.52
N ILE A 253 -2.12 9.98 3.30
CA ILE A 253 -1.56 8.81 2.60
C ILE A 253 -0.04 8.93 2.44
N CYS A 254 0.49 10.09 2.06
CA CYS A 254 1.93 10.33 1.89
C CYS A 254 2.70 10.21 3.20
N VAL A 255 2.16 10.74 4.31
CA VAL A 255 2.77 10.62 5.65
C VAL A 255 2.85 9.16 6.04
N PHE A 256 1.73 8.42 5.97
CA PHE A 256 1.71 7.01 6.33
C PHE A 256 2.52 6.15 5.36
N ALA A 257 2.55 6.46 4.06
CA ALA A 257 3.39 5.77 3.10
C ALA A 257 4.88 5.94 3.42
N GLY A 258 5.32 7.17 3.72
CA GLY A 258 6.68 7.46 4.13
C GLY A 258 7.08 6.75 5.42
N ILE A 259 6.17 6.68 6.41
CA ILE A 259 6.37 5.88 7.63
C ILE A 259 6.52 4.40 7.26
N ILE A 260 5.51 3.81 6.62
CA ILE A 260 5.42 2.35 6.39
C ILE A 260 6.60 1.84 5.56
N ILE A 261 6.98 2.57 4.51
CA ILE A 261 8.11 2.19 3.64
C ILE A 261 9.41 2.15 4.46
N LEU A 262 9.64 3.15 5.33
CA LEU A 262 10.90 3.34 6.05
C LEU A 262 10.94 2.74 7.45
N ILE A 263 9.88 2.06 7.90
CA ILE A 263 9.92 1.27 9.15
C ILE A 263 11.16 0.35 9.13
N PRO A 264 12.01 0.40 10.17
CA PRO A 264 13.23 -0.40 10.19
C PRO A 264 12.90 -1.90 10.21
N HIS A 265 13.76 -2.68 9.56
CA HIS A 265 13.67 -4.13 9.57
C HIS A 265 14.46 -4.69 10.75
N SER A 266 13.92 -5.69 11.45
CA SER A 266 14.67 -6.40 12.48
C SER A 266 15.85 -7.14 11.84
N LEU A 267 16.99 -7.17 12.54
CA LEU A 267 18.15 -7.99 12.17
C LEU A 267 17.89 -9.48 12.44
N ASP A 268 16.96 -9.78 13.35
CA ASP A 268 16.50 -11.14 13.56
C ASP A 268 15.74 -11.65 12.33
N LYS A 269 16.24 -12.73 11.73
CA LYS A 269 15.63 -13.33 10.54
C LYS A 269 14.20 -13.74 10.78
N LYS A 270 13.91 -14.40 11.92
CA LYS A 270 12.57 -14.93 12.22
C LYS A 270 11.54 -13.81 12.35
N THR A 271 11.95 -12.71 12.96
CA THR A 271 11.09 -11.52 13.13
C THR A 271 10.92 -10.76 11.81
N ASN A 272 11.98 -10.68 11.00
CA ASN A 272 11.98 -9.99 9.71
C ASN A 272 11.32 -10.78 8.56
N GLU A 273 10.94 -12.04 8.80
CA GLU A 273 10.20 -12.83 7.83
C GLU A 273 8.93 -12.10 7.38
N ASP A 274 8.69 -12.13 6.06
CA ASP A 274 7.49 -11.59 5.44
C ASP A 274 7.25 -10.08 5.65
N ILE A 275 8.26 -9.32 6.07
CA ILE A 275 8.12 -7.88 6.36
C ILE A 275 7.59 -7.08 5.16
N VAL A 276 8.02 -7.43 3.94
CA VAL A 276 7.64 -6.74 2.71
C VAL A 276 6.14 -6.88 2.45
N TRP A 277 5.58 -8.08 2.69
CA TRP A 277 4.14 -8.31 2.58
C TRP A 277 3.37 -7.54 3.65
N ARG A 278 3.85 -7.54 4.92
CA ARG A 278 3.21 -6.79 6.01
C ARG A 278 3.18 -5.28 5.74
N LYS A 279 4.28 -4.73 5.20
CA LYS A 279 4.36 -3.34 4.71
C LYS A 279 3.39 -3.08 3.57
N THR A 280 3.40 -3.91 2.53
CA THR A 280 2.54 -3.76 1.35
C THR A 280 1.07 -3.81 1.74
N LYS A 281 0.67 -4.79 2.56
CA LYS A 281 -0.69 -4.91 3.10
C LYS A 281 -1.09 -3.66 3.89
N SER A 282 -0.20 -3.16 4.74
CA SER A 282 -0.46 -1.95 5.53
C SER A 282 -0.61 -0.71 4.66
N LEU A 283 0.21 -0.56 3.61
CA LEU A 283 0.10 0.52 2.62
C LEU A 283 -1.25 0.49 1.91
N ILE A 284 -1.66 -0.67 1.39
CA ILE A 284 -2.93 -0.82 0.66
C ILE A 284 -4.11 -0.49 1.58
N ILE A 285 -4.15 -1.10 2.78
CA ILE A 285 -5.31 -0.93 3.67
C ILE A 285 -5.37 0.49 4.23
N SER A 286 -4.25 1.07 4.65
CA SER A 286 -4.23 2.46 5.14
C SER A 286 -4.64 3.46 4.05
N SER A 287 -4.14 3.29 2.82
CA SER A 287 -4.53 4.14 1.68
C SER A 287 -6.03 4.02 1.38
N LEU A 288 -6.58 2.80 1.40
CA LEU A 288 -8.01 2.57 1.18
C LEU A 288 -8.87 3.22 2.28
N ILE A 289 -8.49 3.08 3.55
CA ILE A 289 -9.22 3.71 4.67
C ILE A 289 -9.20 5.23 4.51
N PHE A 290 -8.04 5.84 4.26
CA PHE A 290 -7.95 7.28 4.05
C PHE A 290 -8.76 7.76 2.85
N TYR A 291 -8.71 7.01 1.74
CA TYR A 291 -9.48 7.33 0.55
C TYR A 291 -10.99 7.36 0.84
N VAL A 292 -11.53 6.29 1.44
CA VAL A 292 -12.96 6.18 1.77
C VAL A 292 -13.39 7.28 2.74
N VAL A 293 -12.60 7.48 3.81
CA VAL A 293 -12.85 8.52 4.81
C VAL A 293 -12.87 9.90 4.16
N ASN A 294 -11.94 10.17 3.24
CA ASN A 294 -11.85 11.46 2.60
C ASN A 294 -13.05 11.71 1.66
N ILE A 295 -13.50 10.69 0.92
CA ILE A 295 -14.75 10.78 0.15
C ILE A 295 -15.94 11.09 1.06
N ILE A 296 -16.09 10.38 2.19
CA ILE A 296 -17.17 10.63 3.16
C ILE A 296 -17.08 12.06 3.71
N ARG A 297 -15.88 12.50 4.09
CA ARG A 297 -15.63 13.88 4.54
C ARG A 297 -16.12 14.89 3.51
N MET A 298 -15.74 14.74 2.25
CA MET A 298 -16.17 15.67 1.20
C MET A 298 -17.67 15.66 0.96
N ILE A 299 -18.29 14.48 0.98
CA ILE A 299 -19.75 14.32 0.86
C ILE A 299 -20.45 15.13 1.96
N ILE A 300 -20.02 14.97 3.21
CA ILE A 300 -20.60 15.70 4.34
C ILE A 300 -20.35 17.20 4.22
N GLN A 301 -19.11 17.61 3.89
CA GLN A 301 -18.75 19.02 3.77
C GLN A 301 -19.58 19.74 2.70
N ILE A 302 -19.72 19.14 1.52
CA ILE A 302 -20.48 19.70 0.40
C ILE A 302 -21.98 19.72 0.69
N TYR A 303 -22.51 18.68 1.33
CA TYR A 303 -23.92 18.63 1.74
C TYR A 303 -24.25 19.73 2.77
N LEU A 304 -23.40 19.90 3.80
CA LEU A 304 -23.60 20.96 4.80
C LEU A 304 -23.52 22.36 4.17
N PHE A 305 -22.61 22.56 3.22
CA PHE A 305 -22.53 23.80 2.47
C PHE A 305 -23.80 24.05 1.63
N TYR A 306 -24.33 23.00 1.01
CA TYR A 306 -25.57 23.08 0.24
C TYR A 306 -26.77 23.54 1.09
N ILE A 307 -26.96 22.96 2.28
CA ILE A 307 -28.06 23.35 3.19
C ILE A 307 -27.84 24.71 3.89
N GLY A 308 -26.63 25.26 3.82
CA GLY A 308 -26.37 26.68 4.11
C GLY A 308 -25.42 27.02 5.22
N TYR A 309 -24.67 26.05 5.71
CA TYR A 309 -23.54 26.34 6.60
C TYR A 309 -22.42 27.06 5.84
N ALA A 310 -21.70 27.95 6.52
CA ALA A 310 -20.56 28.65 5.94
C ALA A 310 -19.42 27.67 5.65
N TRP A 311 -18.78 27.80 4.48
CA TRP A 311 -17.70 26.89 4.07
C TRP A 311 -16.54 26.86 5.07
N GLU A 312 -16.17 28.01 5.60
CA GLU A 312 -15.04 28.14 6.54
C GLU A 312 -15.24 27.32 7.82
N ASP A 313 -16.44 27.36 8.41
CA ASP A 313 -16.76 26.64 9.65
C ASP A 313 -16.75 25.12 9.48
N ILE A 314 -17.24 24.65 8.34
CA ILE A 314 -17.35 23.22 8.02
C ILE A 314 -15.99 22.65 7.61
N HIS A 315 -15.24 23.42 6.80
CA HIS A 315 -14.02 22.94 6.17
C HIS A 315 -13.00 22.56 7.24
N TYR A 316 -12.72 23.43 8.21
CA TYR A 316 -11.71 23.15 9.24
C TYR A 316 -12.16 22.10 10.26
N SER A 317 -13.40 22.18 10.74
CA SER A 317 -13.91 21.32 11.81
C SER A 317 -13.96 19.84 11.39
N ILE A 318 -14.46 19.55 10.19
CA ILE A 318 -14.54 18.17 9.68
C ILE A 318 -13.15 17.67 9.25
N SER A 319 -12.26 18.57 8.84
CA SER A 319 -10.86 18.19 8.60
C SER A 319 -10.18 17.70 9.86
N ALA A 320 -10.41 18.33 11.01
CA ALA A 320 -9.83 17.91 12.29
C ALA A 320 -10.28 16.50 12.70
N ALA A 321 -11.51 16.10 12.36
CA ALA A 321 -12.02 14.75 12.64
C ALA A 321 -11.20 13.64 11.95
N SER A 322 -10.46 13.93 10.88
CA SER A 322 -9.57 12.97 10.23
C SER A 322 -8.41 12.49 11.13
N SER A 323 -8.08 13.24 12.19
CA SER A 323 -7.06 12.85 13.17
C SER A 323 -7.42 11.57 13.95
N PHE A 324 -8.71 11.32 14.23
CA PHE A 324 -9.17 10.08 14.85
C PHE A 324 -8.87 8.86 13.96
N ILE A 325 -9.01 9.02 12.65
CA ILE A 325 -8.75 7.96 11.67
C ILE A 325 -7.25 7.69 11.58
N ALA A 326 -6.42 8.73 11.64
CA ALA A 326 -4.98 8.55 11.76
C ALA A 326 -4.60 7.74 13.01
N ALA A 327 -5.24 7.98 14.16
CA ALA A 327 -5.01 7.18 15.38
C ALA A 327 -5.40 5.70 15.20
N ILE A 328 -6.56 5.42 14.57
CA ILE A 328 -6.97 4.04 14.25
C ILE A 328 -5.94 3.36 13.35
N ILE A 329 -5.41 4.08 12.35
CA ILE A 329 -4.41 3.53 11.43
C ILE A 329 -3.10 3.24 12.16
N ILE A 330 -2.68 4.08 13.11
CA ILE A 330 -1.51 3.79 13.97
C ILE A 330 -1.73 2.49 14.77
N LEU A 331 -2.93 2.26 15.31
CA LEU A 331 -3.26 1.01 16.02
C LEU A 331 -3.23 -0.21 15.07
N LEU A 332 -3.75 -0.08 13.85
CA LEU A 332 -3.67 -1.14 12.84
C LEU A 332 -2.22 -1.40 12.42
N LEU A 333 -1.41 -0.35 12.30
CA LEU A 333 0.01 -0.43 11.98
C LEU A 333 0.77 -1.17 13.08
N HIS A 334 0.46 -0.91 14.36
CA HIS A 334 1.03 -1.68 15.48
C HIS A 334 0.79 -3.19 15.33
N LYS A 335 -0.44 -3.56 14.98
CA LYS A 335 -0.84 -4.96 14.81
C LYS A 335 -0.17 -5.64 13.61
N TRP A 336 0.04 -4.93 12.50
CA TRP A 336 0.61 -5.52 11.29
C TRP A 336 2.14 -5.39 11.22
N ILE A 337 2.70 -4.32 11.75
CA ILE A 337 4.12 -3.99 11.73
C ILE A 337 4.56 -3.49 13.11
N PRO A 338 4.67 -4.38 14.12
CA PRO A 338 5.08 -4.02 15.47
C PRO A 338 6.43 -3.29 15.50
N GLU A 339 7.29 -3.53 14.50
CA GLU A 339 8.59 -2.87 14.33
C GLU A 339 8.51 -1.35 14.41
N PHE A 340 7.39 -0.74 14.00
CA PHE A 340 7.22 0.71 14.09
C PHE A 340 7.31 1.19 15.54
N ILE A 341 6.43 0.71 16.42
CA ILE A 341 6.41 1.14 17.83
C ILE A 341 7.65 0.64 18.57
N ILE A 342 8.09 -0.59 18.29
CA ILE A 342 9.27 -1.14 18.95
C ILE A 342 10.53 -0.34 18.56
N SER A 343 10.62 0.18 17.34
CA SER A 343 11.74 1.06 16.95
C SER A 343 11.76 2.40 17.70
N ILE A 344 10.59 2.93 18.05
CA ILE A 344 10.47 4.14 18.89
C ILE A 344 10.95 3.84 20.32
N ILE A 345 10.49 2.73 20.90
CA ILE A 345 10.92 2.27 22.23
C ILE A 345 12.45 2.02 22.24
N TYR A 346 12.97 1.37 21.19
CA TYR A 346 14.39 1.12 21.00
C TYR A 346 15.21 2.41 20.98
N THR A 347 14.70 3.44 20.30
CA THR A 347 15.32 4.77 20.25
C THR A 347 15.36 5.40 21.65
N GLY A 348 14.27 5.29 22.41
CA GLY A 348 14.20 5.74 23.81
C GLY A 348 15.25 5.05 24.69
N ASN A 349 15.39 3.73 24.57
CA ASN A 349 16.39 2.96 25.33
C ASN A 349 17.83 3.35 24.98
N LEU A 350 18.13 3.59 23.69
CA LEU A 350 19.45 4.06 23.25
C LEU A 350 19.79 5.44 23.83
N ILE A 351 18.84 6.38 23.78
CA ILE A 351 19.02 7.73 24.35
C ILE A 351 19.20 7.64 25.86
N GLY A 352 18.38 6.86 26.54
CA GLY A 352 18.46 6.63 27.98
C GLY A 352 19.82 6.06 28.42
N LYS A 353 20.32 5.06 27.70
CA LYS A 353 21.66 4.47 27.95
C LYS A 353 22.77 5.52 27.81
N LYS A 354 22.75 6.30 26.71
CA LYS A 354 23.74 7.36 26.47
C LYS A 354 23.70 8.45 27.54
N LEU A 355 22.49 8.80 28.03
CA LEU A 355 22.32 9.76 29.13
C LEU A 355 22.85 9.20 30.46
N LYS A 356 22.57 7.94 30.80
CA LYS A 356 23.12 7.27 32.00
C LYS A 356 24.66 7.25 31.97
N GLU A 357 25.24 6.84 30.85
CA GLU A 357 26.70 6.83 30.63
C GLU A 357 27.31 8.24 30.79
N SER A 358 26.67 9.27 30.23
CA SER A 358 27.14 10.67 30.37
C SER A 358 27.08 11.21 31.81
N ARG A 359 26.24 10.63 32.66
CA ARG A 359 26.10 10.99 34.08
C ARG A 359 27.02 10.19 35.00
N GLY A 360 27.86 9.31 34.46
CA GLY A 360 28.75 8.45 35.25
C GLY A 360 28.01 7.39 36.07
N ILE A 361 26.74 7.13 35.76
CA ILE A 361 25.95 6.10 36.44
C ILE A 361 26.34 4.76 35.80
N GLN A 362 27.02 3.89 36.55
CA GLN A 362 27.34 2.54 36.09
C GLN A 362 26.05 1.75 35.80
N ASN A 363 26.02 1.05 34.67
CA ASN A 363 24.90 0.19 34.29
C ASN A 363 24.90 -1.06 35.20
N ASP A 364 24.17 -1.00 36.31
CA ASP A 364 23.80 -2.16 37.14
C ASP A 364 22.57 -2.92 36.58
N ASP A 365 22.32 -2.82 35.27
CA ASP A 365 21.20 -3.50 34.61
C ASP A 365 21.61 -4.92 34.19
N ASN A 366 22.00 -5.73 35.19
CA ASN A 366 22.03 -7.20 35.13
C ASN A 366 20.92 -7.78 36.02
N ILE A 367 19.84 -7.03 36.21
CA ILE A 367 18.67 -7.45 36.99
C ILE A 367 17.53 -7.76 36.02
N LYS A 368 17.26 -9.06 35.93
CA LYS A 368 15.98 -9.73 35.65
C LYS A 368 14.77 -8.79 35.57
N ASP A 369 13.95 -8.94 34.52
CA ASP A 369 12.66 -9.63 34.69
C ASP A 369 11.89 -9.69 33.37
N SER A 370 11.36 -10.90 33.16
CA SER A 370 10.30 -11.28 32.25
C SER A 370 9.04 -10.42 32.41
N VAL A 371 8.53 -9.91 31.30
CA VAL A 371 7.07 -9.74 31.05
C VAL A 371 6.77 -10.28 29.67
#